data_AF-A0A258S245-F1
#
_entry.id   AF-A0A258S245-F1
#
_cell.length_a   1.000
_cell.length_b   1.000
_cell.length_c   1.000
_cell.angle_alpha   90.00
_cell.angle_beta   90.00
_cell.angle_gamma   90.00
#
_symmetry.space_group_name_H-M   'P 1'
#
loop_
_entity.id
_entity.type
_entity.pdbx_description
1 polymer ?
#
loop_
_entity_poly.entity_id
_entity_poly.type
_entity_poly.pdbx_seq_one_letter_code
_entity_poly.pdbx_strand_id
1 'polypeptide(L)' 'MTEFLLIFISTVLVNNFLLVKFLGLCPFMGVSRKLETAMGMGLATTFVLTLSSVLSHLAQNYLLEPFGLEYLRTIAF' A
#
# COMPACT_ATOMS: atom_id res chain seq x y z
N MET A 1 27.12 -6.49 8.20
CA MET A 1 26.22 -5.88 9.22
C MET A 1 25.71 -4.51 8.79
N THR A 2 26.57 -3.63 8.24
CA THR A 2 26.18 -2.32 7.70
C THR A 2 25.30 -2.41 6.45
N GLU A 3 25.49 -3.42 5.59
CA GLU A 3 24.71 -3.58 4.34
C GLU A 3 23.21 -3.84 4.58
N PHE A 4 22.85 -4.67 5.56
CA PHE A 4 21.43 -4.89 5.91
C PHE A 4 20.75 -3.61 6.41
N LEU A 5 21.48 -2.81 7.20
CA LEU A 5 20.97 -1.53 7.69
C LEU A 5 20.77 -0.53 6.54
N LEU A 6 21.65 -0.56 5.54
CA LEU A 6 21.57 0.28 4.34
C LEU A 6 20.42 -0.14 3.41
N ILE A 7 20.15 -1.44 3.26
CA ILE A 7 18.99 -1.97 2.53
C ILE A 7 17.69 -1.62 3.27
N PHE A 8 17.68 -1.74 4.60
CA PHE A 8 16.53 -1.39 5.43
C PHE A 8 16.20 0.10 5.33
N ILE A 9 17.19 0.98 5.43
CA ILE A 9 17.02 2.44 5.28
C ILE A 9 16.54 2.78 3.86
N SER A 10 17.12 2.17 2.82
CA SER A 10 16.71 2.40 1.42
C SER A 10 15.28 1.94 1.16
N THR A 11 14.84 0.84 1.78
CA THR A 11 13.48 0.33 1.60
C THR A 11 12.46 1.22 2.30
N VAL A 12 12.78 1.72 3.49
CA VAL A 12 11.88 2.54 4.32
C VAL A 12 11.82 4.01 3.90
N LEU A 13 12.85 4.56 3.26
CA LEU A 13 12.87 5.96 2.81
C LEU A 13 12.78 6.12 1.29
N VAL A 14 13.56 5.34 0.52
CA VAL A 14 13.71 5.53 -0.94
C VAL A 14 12.67 4.75 -1.73
N ASN A 15 12.27 3.57 -1.24
CA ASN A 15 11.25 2.74 -1.88
C ASN A 15 9.88 2.81 -1.18
N ASN A 16 9.74 3.66 -0.18
CA ASN A 16 8.51 3.72 0.60
C ASN A 16 7.41 4.37 -0.22
N PHE A 17 6.43 3.54 -0.56
CA PHE A 17 5.30 3.86 -1.41
C PHE A 17 4.51 5.09 -0.92
N LEU A 18 4.46 5.32 0.40
CA LEU A 18 3.78 6.48 1.00
C LEU A 18 4.50 7.80 0.71
N LEU A 19 5.84 7.80 0.70
CA LEU A 19 6.63 9.02 0.47
C LEU A 19 6.82 9.30 -1.03
N VAL A 20 6.95 8.25 -1.85
CA VAL A 20 7.35 8.39 -3.27
C VAL A 20 6.16 8.51 -4.22
N LYS A 21 5.02 7.85 -3.93
CA LYS A 21 3.88 7.85 -4.86
C LYS A 21 2.79 8.87 -4.52
N PHE A 22 2.93 9.65 -3.46
CA PHE A 22 1.92 10.62 -2.98
C PHE A 22 0.50 10.03 -2.85
N LEU A 23 0.36 8.70 -2.69
CA LEU A 23 -0.92 8.06 -2.47
C LEU A 23 -1.37 8.36 -1.04
N GLY A 24 -2.46 9.11 -0.88
CA GLY A 24 -2.97 9.51 0.43
C GLY A 24 -2.90 11.01 0.73
N LEU A 25 -2.71 11.88 -0.26
CA LEU A 25 -2.85 13.35 -0.08
C LEU A 25 -4.23 13.75 0.46
N CYS A 26 -5.29 13.05 0.05
CA CYS A 26 -6.67 13.31 0.47
C CYS A 26 -6.86 13.14 2.00
N PRO A 27 -6.48 12.01 2.63
CA PRO A 27 -6.53 11.89 4.08
C PRO A 27 -5.49 12.77 4.79
N PHE A 28 -4.33 13.02 4.17
CA PHE A 28 -3.30 13.88 4.76
C PHE A 28 -3.82 15.31 5.00
N MET A 29 -4.46 15.92 4.01
CA MET A 29 -5.04 17.26 4.12
C MET A 29 -6.16 17.35 5.16
N GLY A 30 -6.99 16.30 5.30
CA GLY A 30 -8.10 16.28 6.25
C GLY A 30 -7.68 16.11 7.70
N VAL A 31 -6.51 15.50 7.95
CA VAL A 31 -6.15 14.96 9.27
C VAL A 31 -4.94 15.67 9.89
N SER A 32 -4.27 16.54 9.13
CA SER A 32 -3.06 17.30 9.54
C SER A 32 -3.19 18.11 10.85
N ARG A 33 -4.40 18.44 11.30
CA ARG A 33 -4.61 19.29 12.49
C ARG A 33 -4.59 18.56 13.83
N LYS A 34 -4.80 17.23 13.86
CA LYS A 34 -4.90 16.46 15.12
C LYS A 34 -4.17 15.13 15.00
N LEU A 35 -3.21 14.90 15.91
CA LEU A 35 -2.37 13.70 15.93
C LEU A 35 -3.21 12.43 16.23
N GLU A 36 -4.21 12.55 17.11
CA GLU A 36 -5.14 11.47 17.46
C GLU A 36 -5.90 10.95 16.23
N THR A 37 -6.41 11.86 15.39
CA THR A 37 -7.09 11.48 14.15
C THR A 37 -6.11 10.92 13.11
N ALA A 38 -4.85 11.37 13.11
CA ALA A 38 -3.81 10.89 12.19
C ALA A 38 -3.44 9.44 12.47
N MET A 39 -3.30 9.06 13.74
CA MET A 39 -3.08 7.68 14.13
C MET A 39 -4.24 6.76 13.72
N GLY A 40 -5.48 7.19 13.96
CA GLY A 40 -6.67 6.41 13.57
C GLY A 40 -6.75 6.19 12.05
N MET A 41 -6.50 7.24 11.26
CA MET A 41 -6.46 7.16 9.79
C MET A 41 -5.31 6.29 9.27
N GLY A 42 -4.12 6.37 9.88
CA GLY A 42 -2.99 5.52 9.52
C GLY A 42 -3.26 4.03 9.77
N LEU A 43 -3.87 3.69 10.91
CA LEU A 43 -4.27 2.30 11.22
C LEU A 43 -5.34 1.79 10.27
N ALA A 44 -6.37 2.60 9.99
CA ALA A 44 -7.44 2.21 9.08
C ALA A 44 -6.92 1.95 7.66
N THR A 45 -6.07 2.84 7.14
CA THR A 45 -5.52 2.73 5.78
C THR A 45 -4.53 1.57 5.64
N THR A 46 -3.65 1.34 6.63
CA THR A 46 -2.74 0.18 6.61
C THR A 46 -3.49 -1.14 6.65
N PHE A 47 -4.56 -1.24 7.45
CA PHE A 47 -5.41 -2.42 7.49
C PHE A 47 -6.09 -2.69 6.14
N VAL A 48 -6.76 -1.68 5.57
CA VAL A 48 -7.46 -1.82 4.28
C VAL A 48 -6.48 -2.15 3.14
N LEU A 49 -5.34 -1.46 3.06
CA LEU A 49 -4.33 -1.73 2.02
C LEU A 49 -3.75 -3.14 2.11
N THR A 50 -3.52 -3.64 3.33
CA THR A 50 -3.02 -5.00 3.54
C THR A 50 -4.05 -6.03 3.10
N LEU A 51 -5.31 -5.85 3.49
CA LEU A 51 -6.40 -6.75 3.11
C LEU A 51 -6.66 -6.74 1.60
N SER A 52 -6.74 -5.55 0.99
CA SER A 52 -6.92 -5.38 -0.45
C SER A 52 -5.77 -6.00 -1.25
N SER A 53 -4.53 -5.83 -0.81
CA SER A 53 -3.36 -6.41 -1.50
C SER A 53 -3.40 -7.95 -1.49
N VAL A 54 -3.77 -8.54 -0.34
CA VAL A 54 -3.90 -10.00 -0.20
C VAL A 54 -5.03 -10.53 -1.07
N LEU A 55 -6.20 -9.88 -1.03
CA LEU A 55 -7.37 -10.27 -1.84
C LEU A 55 -7.09 -10.13 -3.34
N SER A 56 -6.45 -9.04 -3.75
CA SER A 56 -6.10 -8.82 -5.16
C SER A 56 -5.05 -9.81 -5.66
N HIS A 57 -4.07 -10.18 -4.82
CA HIS A 57 -3.13 -11.25 -5.15
C HIS A 57 -3.82 -12.61 -5.30
N LEU A 58 -4.76 -12.93 -4.41
CA LEU A 58 -5.53 -14.17 -4.48
C LEU A 58 -6.43 -14.20 -5.72
N ALA A 59 -7.10 -13.09 -6.03
CA ALA A 59 -7.93 -12.94 -7.22
C ALA A 59 -7.11 -13.04 -8.51
N GLN A 60 -5.87 -12.52 -8.52
CA GLN A 60 -5.01 -12.61 -9.68
C GLN A 60 -4.55 -14.05 -9.95
N ASN A 61 -4.10 -14.76 -8.92
CA ASN A 61 -3.59 -16.13 -9.04
C ASN A 61 -4.71 -17.16 -9.29
N TYR A 62 -5.88 -17.01 -8.67
CA TYR A 62 -6.98 -17.98 -8.79
C TYR A 62 -7.97 -17.66 -9.91
N LEU A 63 -8.09 -16.41 -10.34
CA LEU A 63 -9.12 -15.99 -11.29
C LEU A 63 -8.55 -15.50 -12.61
N LEU A 64 -7.48 -14.69 -12.60
CA LEU A 64 -6.94 -14.11 -13.85
C LEU A 64 -6.02 -15.07 -14.60
N GLU A 65 -5.12 -15.76 -13.91
CA GLU A 65 -4.19 -16.72 -14.53
C GLU A 65 -4.89 -17.90 -15.22
N PRO A 66 -5.88 -18.59 -14.62
CA PRO A 66 -6.52 -19.72 -15.29
C PRO A 66 -7.50 -19.31 -16.40
N PHE A 67 -8.05 -18.09 -16.37
CA PHE A 67 -9.00 -17.61 -17.38
C PHE A 67 -8.36 -16.73 -18.46
N GLY A 68 -7.05 -16.43 -18.37
CA GLY A 68 -6.34 -15.60 -19.35
C GLY A 68 -6.82 -14.14 -19.41
N LEU A 69 -7.50 -13.65 -18.37
CA LEU A 69 -8.17 -12.34 -18.33
C LEU A 69 -7.27 -11.24 -17.77
N GLU A 70 -6.00 -11.20 -18.19
CA GLU A 70 -5.00 -10.25 -17.67
C GLU A 70 -5.40 -8.77 -17.86
N TYR A 71 -6.27 -8.49 -18.83
CA TYR A 71 -6.85 -7.16 -19.07
C TYR A 71 -7.76 -6.65 -17.93
N LEU A 72 -8.37 -7.53 -17.12
CA LEU A 72 -9.22 -7.11 -15.99
C LEU A 72 -8.41 -6.79 -14.73
N ARG A 73 -7.07 -6.88 -14.77
CA ARG A 73 -6.20 -6.61 -13.62
C ARG A 73 -6.45 -5.23 -13.01
N THR A 74 -6.73 -4.21 -13.81
CA THR A 74 -7.03 -2.85 -13.32
C THR A 74 -8.38 -2.73 -12.61
N ILE A 75 -9.33 -3.64 -12.84
CA ILE A 75 -10.66 -3.63 -12.19
C ILE A 75 -10.63 -4.48 -10.91
N ALA A 76 -9.78 -5.51 -10.86
CA ALA A 76 -9.60 -6.39 -9.70
C ALA A 76 -8.61 -5.87 -8.65
N PHE A 77 -7.94 -4.75 -8.92
CA PHE A 77 -6.91 -4.12 -8.08
C PHE A 77 -7.42 -2.76 -7.56
#